data_AF-A0A5E4MJ51-F1
#
_entry.id   AF-A0A5E4MJ51-F1
#
_cell.length_a   1.000
_cell.length_b   1.000
_cell.length_c   1.000
_cell.angle_alpha   90.00
_cell.angle_beta   90.00
_cell.angle_gamma   90.00
#
_symmetry.space_group_name_H-M   'P 1'
#
loop_
_entity.id
_entity.type
_entity.pdbx_description
1 polymer ?
#
loop_
_entity_poly.entity_id
_entity_poly.type
_entity_poly.pdbx_seq_one_letter_code
_entity_poly.pdbx_strand_id
1 'polypeptide(L)'
;MSMLMWICLIAVWALLVSTEGQGFIDDDSNVSLDVDNRDDDSWTSEAVLDVAFYLRLYKFNDFDRRYYLKSDKNSSYFYAQFPVPPLISFHWEVYEKCSENVLTCLKYLQDVISDTQFQRISSTVHVMRQMNWTMEKNSNMIRMVNDECLRLKMSDWEKPVPFRGPLDRFRWRVTASYFMCWYTMQNISLLSVFNEPCDDIGECYRAEELPDFRADNKLPYQCALYSFCPDPCCPLRRVTAPEECHDVNPCRHTMTEATEKSCKFVRNQNTRLPSVIYNEWNVSCACTAGYEYDSRYGACIDINECATVSDICDKNSEICINLRGHHKCICRWGFTWSTDQRICVTDTAVKRAEIRFASRNDFNSVKTSTSIAASTNSIWTIVKNIWHRHSPSLFRSGS
;
A
#
# COMPACT_ATOMS: atom_id res chain seq x y z
N MET A 1 -60.89 5.49 2.86
CA MET A 1 -60.36 4.50 3.84
C MET A 1 -58.85 4.24 3.70
N SER A 2 -58.06 5.16 3.11
CA SER A 2 -56.66 4.89 2.72
C SER A 2 -55.58 5.69 3.48
N MET A 3 -55.92 6.52 4.48
CA MET A 3 -54.92 7.26 5.26
C MET A 3 -54.58 6.61 6.62
N LEU A 4 -55.51 5.89 7.24
CA LEU A 4 -55.29 5.27 8.56
C LEU A 4 -54.44 3.99 8.49
N MET A 5 -54.42 3.29 7.34
CA MET A 5 -53.57 2.10 7.15
C MET A 5 -52.08 2.45 6.98
N TRP A 6 -51.77 3.63 6.45
CA TRP A 6 -50.38 4.08 6.25
C TRP A 6 -49.71 4.53 7.55
N ILE A 7 -50.49 5.10 8.49
CA ILE A 7 -49.96 5.55 9.79
C ILE A 7 -49.57 4.35 10.67
N CYS A 8 -50.31 3.22 10.58
CA CYS A 8 -49.94 1.99 11.29
C CYS A 8 -48.65 1.33 10.76
N LEU A 9 -48.38 1.38 9.45
CA LEU A 9 -47.16 0.78 8.89
C LEU A 9 -45.90 1.57 9.23
N ILE A 10 -45.99 2.90 9.32
CA ILE A 10 -44.87 3.76 9.73
C ILE A 10 -44.58 3.60 11.23
N ALA A 11 -45.61 3.44 12.06
CA ALA A 11 -45.45 3.23 13.51
C ALA A 11 -44.79 1.88 13.86
N VAL A 12 -45.06 0.82 13.07
CA VAL A 12 -44.41 -0.49 13.26
C VAL A 12 -42.95 -0.47 12.79
N TRP A 13 -42.63 0.30 11.74
CA TRP A 13 -41.25 0.46 11.27
C TRP A 13 -40.41 1.32 12.24
N ALA A 14 -41.00 2.34 12.87
CA ALA A 14 -40.32 3.17 13.86
C ALA A 14 -40.04 2.45 15.20
N LEU A 15 -40.86 1.44 15.57
CA LEU A 15 -40.64 0.63 16.77
C LEU A 15 -39.60 -0.50 16.56
N LEU A 16 -39.32 -0.89 15.32
CA LEU A 16 -38.30 -1.90 14.98
C LEU A 16 -36.88 -1.31 14.78
N VAL A 17 -36.75 0.02 14.69
CA VAL A 17 -35.46 0.71 14.44
C VAL A 17 -34.81 1.25 15.74
N SER A 18 -35.42 1.05 16.91
CA SER A 18 -34.93 1.61 18.19
C SER A 18 -34.32 0.62 19.19
N THR A 19 -33.93 -0.61 18.79
CA THR A 19 -33.34 -1.59 19.74
C THR A 19 -31.97 -2.18 19.38
N GLU A 20 -31.24 -1.66 18.39
CA GLU A 20 -29.86 -2.12 18.12
C GLU A 20 -28.92 -0.92 17.98
N GLY A 21 -28.53 -0.35 19.12
CA GLY A 21 -27.70 0.85 19.14
C GLY A 21 -27.13 1.15 20.52
N GLN A 22 -26.38 0.20 21.10
CA GLN A 22 -25.34 0.47 22.11
C GLN A 22 -24.54 -0.80 22.40
N GLY A 23 -23.41 -0.94 21.70
CA GLY A 23 -22.33 -1.88 22.01
C GLY A 23 -21.02 -1.15 21.77
N PHE A 24 -20.51 -0.56 22.83
CA PHE A 24 -19.31 0.27 22.91
C PHE A 24 -18.07 -0.56 22.55
N ILE A 25 -17.23 -0.02 21.67
CA ILE A 25 -15.89 -0.51 21.36
C ILE A 25 -15.01 -0.17 22.56
N ASP A 26 -14.49 -1.17 23.25
CA ASP A 26 -13.12 -1.19 23.76
C ASP A 26 -12.77 -2.61 24.26
N ASP A 27 -11.50 -2.94 24.00
CA ASP A 27 -10.61 -3.83 24.74
C ASP A 27 -10.18 -5.17 24.09
N ASP A 28 -8.88 -5.20 23.85
CA ASP A 28 -7.96 -6.29 23.51
C ASP A 28 -8.50 -7.73 23.57
N SER A 29 -9.03 -8.23 22.45
CA SER A 29 -8.93 -9.65 22.16
C SER A 29 -7.59 -9.92 21.47
N ASN A 30 -6.56 -10.00 22.30
CA ASN A 30 -5.34 -10.74 21.98
C ASN A 30 -5.79 -12.11 21.49
N VAL A 31 -5.66 -12.39 20.19
CA VAL A 31 -5.96 -13.71 19.62
C VAL A 31 -4.84 -14.65 20.11
N SER A 32 -4.97 -15.11 21.35
CA SER A 32 -4.28 -16.29 21.83
C SER A 32 -5.00 -17.48 21.19
N LEU A 33 -4.43 -17.97 20.09
CA LEU A 33 -4.68 -19.33 19.64
C LEU A 33 -4.16 -20.24 20.76
N ASP A 34 -5.06 -20.69 21.63
CA ASP A 34 -4.76 -21.74 22.60
C ASP A 34 -4.42 -23.01 21.82
N VAL A 35 -3.15 -23.39 21.93
CA VAL A 35 -2.51 -24.54 21.32
C VAL A 35 -2.93 -25.80 22.07
N ASP A 36 -3.92 -26.52 21.56
CA ASP A 36 -4.01 -27.97 21.78
C ASP A 36 -4.77 -28.65 20.64
N ASN A 37 -4.12 -28.82 19.47
CA ASN A 37 -4.57 -29.72 18.40
C ASN A 37 -3.41 -30.08 17.46
N ARG A 38 -2.61 -31.07 17.84
CA ARG A 38 -1.48 -31.58 17.03
C ARG A 38 -1.91 -32.13 15.66
N ASP A 39 -3.18 -32.51 15.47
CA ASP A 39 -3.71 -32.99 14.19
C ASP A 39 -4.22 -31.86 13.28
N ASP A 40 -4.62 -30.72 13.84
CA ASP A 40 -5.16 -29.56 13.09
C ASP A 40 -4.01 -28.75 12.45
N ASP A 41 -2.88 -28.61 13.15
CA ASP A 41 -1.66 -27.95 12.64
C ASP A 41 -1.08 -28.65 11.38
N SER A 42 -1.19 -29.98 11.30
CA SER A 42 -0.69 -30.75 10.16
C SER A 42 -1.55 -30.53 8.92
N TRP A 43 -2.87 -30.57 9.07
CA TRP A 43 -3.79 -30.37 7.94
C TRP A 43 -3.71 -28.92 7.42
N THR A 44 -3.70 -27.92 8.32
CA THR A 44 -3.64 -26.51 7.91
C THR A 44 -2.37 -26.20 7.15
N SER A 45 -1.24 -26.79 7.55
CA SER A 45 0.04 -26.60 6.87
C SER A 45 0.01 -27.11 5.43
N GLU A 46 -0.53 -28.32 5.22
CA GLU A 46 -0.68 -28.89 3.87
C GLU A 46 -1.68 -28.10 3.01
N ALA A 47 -2.81 -27.68 3.60
CA ALA A 47 -3.80 -26.86 2.92
C ALA A 47 -3.21 -25.54 2.42
N VAL A 48 -2.40 -24.86 3.22
CA VAL A 48 -1.71 -23.62 2.81
C VAL A 48 -0.77 -23.88 1.63
N LEU A 49 -0.01 -24.98 1.65
CA LEU A 49 0.91 -25.33 0.56
C LEU A 49 0.18 -25.65 -0.73
N ASP A 50 -0.93 -26.39 -0.67
CA ASP A 50 -1.74 -26.73 -1.84
C ASP A 50 -2.41 -25.50 -2.45
N VAL A 51 -3.01 -24.64 -1.60
CA VAL A 51 -3.62 -23.37 -2.03
C VAL A 51 -2.56 -22.43 -2.61
N ALA A 52 -1.39 -22.33 -1.98
CA ALA A 52 -0.28 -21.52 -2.47
C ALA A 52 0.24 -22.02 -3.82
N PHE A 53 0.47 -23.32 -3.97
CA PHE A 53 0.90 -23.91 -5.23
C PHE A 53 -0.11 -23.64 -6.34
N TYR A 54 -1.39 -23.92 -6.09
CA TYR A 54 -2.46 -23.75 -7.07
C TYR A 54 -2.56 -22.29 -7.51
N LEU A 55 -2.70 -21.34 -6.58
CA LEU A 55 -2.83 -19.93 -6.93
C LEU A 55 -1.58 -19.38 -7.62
N ARG A 56 -0.37 -19.79 -7.19
CA ARG A 56 0.90 -19.37 -7.79
C ARG A 56 1.05 -19.87 -9.22
N LEU A 57 0.70 -21.12 -9.50
CA LEU A 57 0.73 -21.69 -10.84
C LEU A 57 -0.03 -20.81 -11.83
N TYR A 58 -1.19 -20.28 -11.43
CA TYR A 58 -1.98 -19.45 -12.32
C TYR A 58 -1.58 -17.99 -12.28
N LYS A 59 -1.12 -17.48 -11.12
CA LYS A 59 -0.48 -16.17 -10.98
C LYS A 59 0.71 -16.00 -11.94
N PHE A 60 1.30 -17.05 -12.50
CA PHE A 60 2.40 -16.86 -13.46
C PHE A 60 2.07 -17.29 -14.88
N ASN A 61 0.93 -17.96 -15.11
CA ASN A 61 0.65 -18.66 -16.35
C ASN A 61 -0.75 -18.41 -16.97
N ASP A 62 -1.68 -17.76 -16.27
CA ASP A 62 -3.04 -17.49 -16.78
C ASP A 62 -3.21 -16.01 -17.17
N PHE A 63 -4.40 -15.61 -17.66
CA PHE A 63 -4.63 -14.24 -18.12
C PHE A 63 -6.08 -13.80 -17.97
N ASP A 64 -6.34 -12.48 -18.06
CA ASP A 64 -7.71 -11.96 -17.99
C ASP A 64 -8.52 -12.30 -19.25
N ARG A 65 -9.29 -13.38 -19.13
CA ARG A 65 -10.15 -13.91 -20.20
C ARG A 65 -11.41 -13.08 -20.47
N ARG A 66 -11.72 -12.08 -19.64
CA ARG A 66 -12.89 -11.21 -19.87
C ARG A 66 -12.71 -10.36 -21.13
N TYR A 67 -11.47 -9.95 -21.40
CA TYR A 67 -11.14 -9.05 -22.51
C TYR A 67 -10.27 -9.72 -23.58
N TYR A 68 -9.46 -10.70 -23.19
CA TYR A 68 -8.51 -11.35 -24.09
C TYR A 68 -8.92 -12.81 -24.34
N LEU A 69 -9.40 -13.09 -25.55
CA LEU A 69 -9.78 -14.46 -25.96
C LEU A 69 -8.58 -15.33 -26.37
N LYS A 70 -7.40 -14.73 -26.59
CA LYS A 70 -6.16 -15.41 -27.03
C LYS A 70 -4.94 -14.85 -26.31
N SER A 71 -3.97 -15.72 -26.00
CA SER A 71 -2.71 -15.40 -25.31
C SER A 71 -1.81 -14.42 -26.06
N ASP A 72 -1.84 -14.45 -27.40
CA ASP A 72 -0.80 -13.86 -28.25
C ASP A 72 -0.86 -12.33 -28.36
N LYS A 73 -1.89 -11.69 -27.79
CA LYS A 73 -2.03 -10.23 -27.78
C LYS A 73 -1.37 -9.54 -26.59
N ASN A 74 -0.59 -10.25 -25.77
CA ASN A 74 -0.01 -9.68 -24.57
C ASN A 74 1.52 -9.74 -24.55
N SER A 75 2.12 -8.56 -24.45
CA SER A 75 3.40 -8.38 -23.79
C SER A 75 3.20 -8.67 -22.30
N SER A 76 3.81 -9.73 -21.74
CA SER A 76 4.36 -9.87 -20.37
C SER A 76 3.60 -9.39 -19.09
N TYR A 77 2.43 -8.75 -19.12
CA TYR A 77 1.86 -8.01 -17.97
C TYR A 77 1.01 -8.84 -17.00
N PHE A 78 0.88 -10.15 -17.20
CA PHE A 78 -0.29 -10.89 -16.73
C PHE A 78 -0.54 -10.88 -15.22
N TYR A 79 0.46 -10.59 -14.38
CA TYR A 79 0.28 -10.52 -12.92
C TYR A 79 1.15 -9.48 -12.23
N ALA A 80 1.44 -8.38 -12.94
CA ALA A 80 2.03 -7.20 -12.32
C ALA A 80 1.13 -6.61 -11.21
N GLN A 81 -0.17 -6.84 -11.36
CA GLN A 81 -1.24 -6.31 -10.53
C GLN A 81 -2.45 -7.24 -10.66
N PHE A 82 -3.40 -7.13 -9.75
CA PHE A 82 -4.71 -7.75 -9.92
C PHE A 82 -5.43 -7.19 -11.15
N PRO A 83 -6.45 -7.88 -11.67
CA PRO A 83 -7.11 -7.48 -12.91
C PRO A 83 -7.58 -6.03 -12.90
N VAL A 84 -7.33 -5.30 -13.99
CA VAL A 84 -7.78 -3.92 -14.20
C VAL A 84 -8.65 -3.89 -15.46
N PRO A 85 -9.95 -3.52 -15.35
CA PRO A 85 -10.67 -3.16 -14.12
C PRO A 85 -10.86 -4.36 -13.17
N PRO A 86 -11.12 -4.12 -11.86
CA PRO A 86 -11.35 -5.19 -10.89
C PRO A 86 -12.55 -6.08 -11.27
N LEU A 87 -12.73 -7.19 -10.55
CA LEU A 87 -13.92 -8.02 -10.73
C LEU A 87 -15.18 -7.23 -10.38
N ILE A 88 -16.17 -7.23 -11.28
CA ILE A 88 -17.48 -6.62 -11.04
C ILE A 88 -18.23 -7.40 -9.94
N SER A 89 -18.06 -8.72 -9.93
CA SER A 89 -18.65 -9.63 -8.95
C SER A 89 -17.63 -10.70 -8.57
N PHE A 90 -17.49 -10.97 -7.28
CA PHE A 90 -16.70 -12.09 -6.80
C PHE A 90 -17.33 -13.43 -7.14
N HIS A 91 -16.52 -14.48 -7.11
CA HIS A 91 -17.02 -15.84 -7.06
C HIS A 91 -17.76 -16.03 -5.73
N TRP A 92 -19.04 -16.36 -5.78
CA TRP A 92 -19.91 -16.24 -4.61
C TRP A 92 -19.55 -17.24 -3.51
N GLU A 93 -19.22 -18.49 -3.86
CA GLU A 93 -18.79 -19.52 -2.90
C GLU A 93 -17.49 -19.12 -2.18
N VAL A 94 -16.50 -18.63 -2.94
CA VAL A 94 -15.24 -18.15 -2.35
C VAL A 94 -15.52 -16.99 -1.40
N TYR A 95 -16.32 -16.01 -1.84
CA TYR A 95 -16.67 -14.86 -1.02
C TYR A 95 -17.39 -15.28 0.27
N GLU A 96 -18.37 -16.16 0.17
CA GLU A 96 -19.11 -16.68 1.33
C GLU A 96 -18.16 -17.35 2.33
N LYS A 97 -17.35 -18.32 1.88
CA LYS A 97 -16.48 -19.09 2.78
C LYS A 97 -15.29 -18.30 3.30
N CYS A 98 -14.72 -17.42 2.48
CA CYS A 98 -13.54 -16.63 2.85
C CYS A 98 -13.86 -15.32 3.57
N SER A 99 -15.11 -14.88 3.61
CA SER A 99 -15.52 -13.73 4.43
C SER A 99 -15.71 -14.09 5.91
N GLU A 100 -15.90 -15.37 6.23
CA GLU A 100 -16.13 -15.83 7.60
C GLU A 100 -14.83 -15.84 8.42
N ASN A 101 -13.86 -16.68 8.05
CA ASN A 101 -12.54 -16.76 8.67
C ASN A 101 -11.55 -17.52 7.76
N VAL A 102 -10.26 -17.45 8.10
CA VAL A 102 -9.17 -18.05 7.30
C VAL A 102 -9.23 -19.57 7.23
N LEU A 103 -9.69 -20.26 8.28
CA LEU A 103 -9.75 -21.72 8.31
C LEU A 103 -10.88 -22.25 7.43
N THR A 104 -12.08 -21.65 7.52
CA THR A 104 -13.20 -21.97 6.62
C THR A 104 -12.81 -21.69 5.16
N CYS A 105 -12.11 -20.58 4.91
CA CYS A 105 -11.57 -20.25 3.59
C CYS A 105 -10.63 -21.34 3.08
N LEU A 106 -9.59 -21.68 3.85
CA LEU A 106 -8.58 -22.67 3.47
C LEU A 106 -9.19 -24.03 3.21
N LYS A 107 -10.13 -24.46 4.06
CA LYS A 107 -10.85 -25.72 3.88
C LYS A 107 -11.59 -25.77 2.56
N TYR A 108 -12.41 -24.76 2.28
CA TYR A 108 -13.14 -24.67 1.03
C TYR A 108 -12.21 -24.62 -0.19
N LEU A 109 -11.16 -23.81 -0.12
CA LEU A 109 -10.21 -23.68 -1.23
C LEU A 109 -9.49 -25.02 -1.49
N GLN A 110 -9.03 -25.71 -0.44
CA GLN A 110 -8.37 -27.00 -0.56
C GLN A 110 -9.32 -28.06 -1.13
N ASP A 111 -10.56 -28.14 -0.64
CA ASP A 111 -11.56 -29.09 -1.14
C ASP A 111 -11.75 -28.93 -2.66
N VAL A 112 -11.93 -27.70 -3.14
CA VAL A 112 -12.06 -27.42 -4.58
C VAL A 112 -10.78 -27.76 -5.35
N ILE A 113 -9.60 -27.47 -4.80
CA ILE A 113 -8.31 -27.79 -5.43
C ILE A 113 -8.08 -29.29 -5.50
N SER A 114 -8.57 -30.07 -4.52
CA SER A 114 -8.43 -31.52 -4.49
C SER A 114 -9.17 -32.24 -5.64
N ASP A 115 -10.15 -31.57 -6.25
CA ASP A 115 -10.88 -32.05 -7.43
C ASP A 115 -10.21 -31.67 -8.76
N THR A 116 -9.16 -30.84 -8.72
CA THR A 116 -8.47 -30.37 -9.93
C THR A 116 -7.54 -31.44 -10.49
N GLN A 117 -7.32 -31.37 -11.81
CA GLN A 117 -6.51 -32.37 -12.52
C GLN A 117 -5.01 -32.24 -12.20
N PHE A 118 -4.54 -31.04 -11.85
CA PHE A 118 -3.13 -30.79 -11.61
C PHE A 118 -2.91 -30.20 -10.22
N GLN A 119 -2.24 -30.98 -9.37
CA GLN A 119 -2.06 -30.72 -7.95
C GLN A 119 -0.58 -30.63 -7.58
N ARG A 120 -0.28 -30.06 -6.41
CA ARG A 120 1.10 -29.94 -5.90
C ARG A 120 1.81 -31.28 -5.84
N ILE A 121 1.13 -32.33 -5.36
CA ILE A 121 1.67 -33.68 -5.26
C ILE A 121 2.07 -34.30 -6.61
N SER A 122 1.51 -33.78 -7.71
CA SER A 122 1.81 -34.21 -9.08
C SER A 122 2.92 -33.38 -9.74
N SER A 123 3.41 -32.33 -9.09
CA SER A 123 4.54 -31.53 -9.59
C SER A 123 5.82 -32.37 -9.56
N THR A 124 6.54 -32.41 -10.69
CA THR A 124 7.84 -33.07 -10.76
C THR A 124 8.81 -32.56 -9.68
N VAL A 125 8.80 -31.25 -9.42
CA VAL A 125 9.68 -30.63 -8.42
C VAL A 125 9.34 -31.11 -7.01
N HIS A 126 8.04 -31.22 -6.69
CA HIS A 126 7.59 -31.75 -5.42
C HIS A 126 8.00 -33.23 -5.26
N VAL A 127 7.74 -34.08 -6.26
CA VAL A 127 8.13 -35.51 -6.23
C VAL A 127 9.64 -35.67 -6.06
N MET A 128 10.44 -34.87 -6.76
CA MET A 128 11.90 -34.89 -6.62
C MET A 128 12.37 -34.54 -5.21
N ARG A 129 11.74 -33.56 -4.56
CA ARG A 129 12.04 -33.17 -3.18
C ARG A 129 11.67 -34.28 -2.19
N GLN A 130 10.45 -34.82 -2.30
CA GLN A 130 9.96 -35.89 -1.43
C GLN A 130 10.80 -37.16 -1.52
N MET A 131 11.25 -37.51 -2.72
CA MET A 131 12.05 -38.72 -2.96
C MET A 131 13.57 -38.49 -2.91
N ASN A 132 14.02 -37.25 -2.66
CA ASN A 132 15.43 -36.84 -2.70
C ASN A 132 16.15 -37.28 -4.00
N TRP A 133 15.48 -37.10 -5.14
CA TRP A 133 15.99 -37.49 -6.46
C TRP A 133 16.86 -36.38 -7.07
N THR A 134 17.97 -36.79 -7.69
CA THR A 134 18.82 -35.91 -8.48
C THR A 134 18.85 -36.35 -9.93
N MET A 135 19.10 -35.41 -10.85
CA MET A 135 19.14 -35.73 -12.29
C MET A 135 20.22 -36.76 -12.65
N GLU A 136 21.34 -36.74 -11.94
CA GLU A 136 22.43 -37.69 -12.15
C GLU A 136 22.04 -39.13 -11.80
N LYS A 137 21.21 -39.32 -10.76
CA LYS A 137 20.87 -40.64 -10.23
C LYS A 137 19.56 -41.20 -10.78
N ASN A 138 18.60 -40.32 -11.09
CA ASN A 138 17.21 -40.71 -11.31
C ASN A 138 16.62 -40.20 -12.64
N SER A 139 17.45 -39.84 -13.63
CA SER A 139 17.04 -39.23 -14.91
C SER A 139 15.82 -39.89 -15.58
N ASN A 140 15.80 -41.23 -15.68
CA ASN A 140 14.68 -41.96 -16.29
C ASN A 140 13.37 -41.80 -15.51
N MET A 141 13.42 -41.89 -14.18
CA MET A 141 12.24 -41.73 -13.33
C MET A 141 11.75 -40.28 -13.34
N ILE A 142 12.67 -39.31 -13.28
CA ILE A 142 12.33 -37.89 -13.34
C ILE A 142 11.65 -37.57 -14.68
N ARG A 143 12.16 -38.12 -15.80
CA ARG A 143 11.50 -37.96 -17.10
C ARG A 143 10.08 -38.50 -17.11
N MET A 144 9.85 -39.71 -16.59
CA MET A 144 8.50 -40.29 -16.53
C MET A 144 7.53 -39.45 -15.69
N VAL A 145 7.98 -38.98 -14.52
CA VAL A 145 7.18 -38.09 -13.67
C VAL A 145 6.94 -36.75 -14.37
N ASN A 146 7.93 -36.23 -15.09
CA ASN A 146 7.78 -34.99 -15.83
C ASN A 146 6.78 -35.09 -16.99
N ASP A 147 6.80 -36.20 -17.73
CA ASP A 147 5.83 -36.46 -18.80
C ASP A 147 4.40 -36.51 -18.23
N GLU A 148 4.22 -37.12 -17.06
CA GLU A 148 2.92 -37.15 -16.37
C GLU A 148 2.50 -35.77 -15.85
N CYS A 149 3.42 -35.00 -15.26
CA CYS A 149 3.18 -33.62 -14.83
C CYS A 149 2.68 -32.76 -16.00
N LEU A 150 3.34 -32.85 -17.16
CA LEU A 150 2.96 -32.12 -18.37
C LEU A 150 1.57 -32.56 -18.86
N ARG A 151 1.28 -33.85 -18.86
CA ARG A 151 -0.03 -34.39 -19.24
C ARG A 151 -1.15 -33.87 -18.34
N LEU A 152 -0.96 -33.88 -17.02
CA LEU A 152 -1.95 -33.37 -16.05
C LEU A 152 -2.15 -31.86 -16.19
N LYS A 153 -1.07 -31.10 -16.39
CA LYS A 153 -1.14 -29.65 -16.64
C LYS A 153 -1.94 -29.32 -17.91
N MET A 154 -1.74 -30.07 -18.99
CA MET A 154 -2.54 -29.92 -20.22
C MET A 154 -4.00 -30.28 -19.99
N SER A 155 -4.27 -31.37 -19.27
CA SER A 155 -5.64 -31.79 -18.92
C SER A 155 -6.38 -30.72 -18.11
N ASP A 156 -5.74 -30.14 -17.09
CA ASP A 156 -6.32 -29.05 -16.29
C ASP A 156 -6.64 -27.81 -17.14
N TRP A 157 -5.81 -27.53 -18.14
CA TRP A 157 -6.04 -26.41 -19.06
C TRP A 157 -7.24 -26.63 -19.97
N GLU A 158 -7.34 -27.81 -20.58
CA GLU A 158 -8.41 -28.16 -21.53
C GLU A 158 -9.75 -28.41 -20.84
N LYS A 159 -9.71 -29.06 -19.68
CA LYS A 159 -10.88 -29.49 -18.90
C LYS A 159 -10.73 -29.01 -17.45
N PRO A 160 -11.11 -27.76 -17.16
CA PRO A 160 -10.95 -27.16 -15.86
C PRO A 160 -11.99 -27.65 -14.84
N VAL A 161 -12.11 -28.96 -14.61
CA VAL A 161 -12.94 -29.49 -13.51
C VAL A 161 -12.33 -29.03 -12.17
N PRO A 162 -13.13 -28.60 -11.17
CA PRO A 162 -14.61 -28.61 -11.07
C PRO A 162 -15.32 -27.35 -11.63
N PHE A 163 -14.62 -26.44 -12.29
CA PHE A 163 -15.18 -25.18 -12.77
C PHE A 163 -16.08 -25.36 -14.01
N ARG A 164 -17.08 -24.50 -14.13
CA ARG A 164 -18.03 -24.52 -15.26
C ARG A 164 -17.39 -24.10 -16.59
N GLY A 165 -16.20 -23.48 -16.53
CA GLY A 165 -15.42 -23.09 -17.69
C GLY A 165 -14.26 -22.15 -17.34
N PRO A 166 -13.50 -21.67 -18.35
CA PRO A 166 -12.30 -20.86 -18.13
C PRO A 166 -12.55 -19.53 -17.42
N LEU A 167 -13.71 -18.89 -17.65
CA LEU A 167 -14.06 -17.63 -17.00
C LEU A 167 -14.43 -17.82 -15.53
N ASP A 168 -15.15 -18.90 -15.23
CA ASP A 168 -15.56 -19.27 -13.87
C ASP A 168 -14.32 -19.55 -13.00
N ARG A 169 -13.41 -20.37 -13.54
CA ARG A 169 -12.08 -20.64 -12.98
C ARG A 169 -11.25 -19.38 -12.74
N PHE A 170 -11.21 -18.47 -13.72
CA PHE A 170 -10.50 -17.19 -13.58
C PHE A 170 -11.08 -16.36 -12.43
N ARG A 171 -12.41 -16.22 -12.37
CA ARG A 171 -13.09 -15.51 -11.27
C ARG A 171 -12.82 -16.15 -9.92
N TRP A 172 -12.86 -17.47 -9.83
CA TRP A 172 -12.54 -18.21 -8.61
C TRP A 172 -11.13 -17.90 -8.13
N ARG A 173 -10.12 -18.04 -9.00
CA ARG A 173 -8.70 -17.81 -8.67
C ARG A 173 -8.44 -16.38 -8.22
N VAL A 174 -8.94 -15.41 -8.96
CA VAL A 174 -8.77 -13.99 -8.61
C VAL A 174 -9.44 -13.67 -7.28
N THR A 175 -10.66 -14.18 -7.05
CA THR A 175 -11.35 -13.99 -5.76
C THR A 175 -10.56 -14.63 -4.62
N ALA A 176 -10.08 -15.86 -4.80
CA ALA A 176 -9.26 -16.55 -3.81
C ALA A 176 -7.95 -15.80 -3.53
N SER A 177 -7.26 -15.32 -4.56
CA SER A 177 -6.05 -14.50 -4.41
C SER A 177 -6.32 -13.18 -3.68
N TYR A 178 -7.45 -12.51 -3.90
CA TYR A 178 -7.81 -11.30 -3.13
C TYR A 178 -7.85 -11.59 -1.63
N PHE A 179 -8.57 -12.64 -1.23
CA PHE A 179 -8.70 -13.01 0.19
C PHE A 179 -7.39 -13.53 0.78
N MET A 180 -6.68 -14.43 0.10
CA MET A 180 -5.42 -14.97 0.60
C MET A 180 -4.33 -13.91 0.72
N CYS A 181 -4.28 -12.97 -0.23
CA CYS A 181 -3.39 -11.84 -0.17
C CYS A 181 -3.75 -10.90 1.00
N TRP A 182 -5.04 -10.60 1.16
CA TRP A 182 -5.53 -9.81 2.29
C TRP A 182 -5.22 -10.46 3.65
N TYR A 183 -5.44 -11.76 3.79
CA TYR A 183 -5.09 -12.53 4.98
C TYR A 183 -3.60 -12.51 5.30
N THR A 184 -2.76 -12.57 4.26
CA THR A 184 -1.30 -12.41 4.41
C THR A 184 -0.97 -11.06 5.04
N MET A 185 -1.73 -10.00 4.74
CA MET A 185 -1.53 -8.66 5.29
C MET A 185 -2.07 -8.48 6.71
N GLN A 186 -2.96 -9.35 7.18
CA GLN A 186 -3.51 -9.33 8.55
C GLN A 186 -2.60 -9.98 9.61
N ASN A 187 -1.34 -10.31 9.29
CA ASN A 187 -0.40 -10.98 10.19
C ASN A 187 -0.92 -12.33 10.75
N ILE A 188 -1.63 -13.10 9.92
CA ILE A 188 -2.08 -14.44 10.30
C ILE A 188 -0.89 -15.39 10.40
N SER A 189 -0.61 -15.89 11.60
CA SER A 189 0.54 -16.76 11.90
C SER A 189 0.64 -17.99 10.99
N LEU A 190 -0.50 -18.58 10.61
CA LEU A 190 -0.59 -19.71 9.69
C LEU A 190 0.05 -19.45 8.31
N LEU A 191 0.10 -18.18 7.88
CA LEU A 191 0.69 -17.78 6.59
C LEU A 191 2.12 -17.25 6.72
N SER A 192 2.71 -17.34 7.91
CA SER A 192 4.02 -16.72 8.19
C SER A 192 5.18 -17.52 7.61
N VAL A 193 5.21 -18.84 7.72
CA VAL A 193 6.34 -19.65 7.26
C VAL A 193 5.81 -20.87 6.54
N PHE A 194 6.39 -21.17 5.38
CA PHE A 194 6.07 -22.37 4.61
C PHE A 194 7.17 -23.39 4.83
N ASN A 195 6.78 -24.65 5.05
CA ASN A 195 7.73 -25.74 5.30
C ASN A 195 8.42 -26.25 4.02
N GLU A 196 8.01 -25.77 2.84
CA GLU A 196 8.61 -26.10 1.54
C GLU A 196 9.02 -24.82 0.78
N PRO A 197 10.03 -24.88 -0.11
CA PRO A 197 10.38 -23.75 -0.97
C PRO A 197 9.24 -23.35 -1.91
N CYS A 198 8.98 -22.05 -2.01
CA CYS A 198 7.87 -21.47 -2.77
C CYS A 198 8.25 -20.96 -4.17
N ASP A 199 9.43 -21.34 -4.67
CA ASP A 199 9.94 -21.00 -6.01
C ASP A 199 9.33 -21.84 -7.13
N ASP A 200 8.71 -22.99 -6.81
CA ASP A 200 7.98 -23.81 -7.78
C ASP A 200 6.69 -23.09 -8.23
N ILE A 201 6.72 -22.55 -9.45
CA ILE A 201 5.57 -21.89 -10.09
C ILE A 201 4.71 -22.86 -10.93
N GLY A 202 4.84 -24.17 -10.75
CA GLY A 202 4.04 -25.19 -11.44
C GLY A 202 4.39 -25.37 -12.92
N GLU A 203 5.65 -25.16 -13.28
CA GLU A 203 6.16 -25.31 -14.65
C GLU A 203 6.61 -26.73 -15.02
N CYS A 204 6.36 -27.71 -14.14
CA CYS A 204 7.01 -29.01 -14.16
C CYS A 204 8.55 -28.86 -14.15
N TYR A 205 9.30 -29.96 -14.19
CA TYR A 205 10.75 -29.87 -14.15
C TYR A 205 11.31 -29.25 -15.44
N ARG A 206 12.15 -28.22 -15.29
CA ARG A 206 13.05 -27.73 -16.32
C ARG A 206 14.48 -27.75 -15.79
N ALA A 207 15.42 -28.12 -16.65
CA ALA A 207 16.83 -28.09 -16.29
C ALA A 207 17.30 -26.64 -16.11
N GLU A 208 18.21 -26.42 -15.15
CA GLU A 208 19.02 -25.18 -15.04
C GLU A 208 18.29 -23.90 -14.59
N GLU A 209 17.15 -23.99 -13.90
CA GLU A 209 16.50 -22.80 -13.34
C GLU A 209 17.08 -22.44 -11.97
N LEU A 210 17.70 -21.25 -11.89
CA LEU A 210 18.11 -20.65 -10.62
C LEU A 210 16.87 -20.28 -9.78
N PRO A 211 16.94 -20.40 -8.44
CA PRO A 211 15.85 -20.00 -7.55
C PRO A 211 15.49 -18.52 -7.72
N ASP A 212 14.21 -18.19 -7.58
CA ASP A 212 13.78 -16.80 -7.55
C ASP A 212 14.09 -16.19 -6.18
N PHE A 213 14.84 -15.08 -6.16
CA PHE A 213 15.28 -14.47 -4.90
C PHE A 213 14.12 -13.95 -4.04
N ARG A 214 12.95 -13.70 -4.65
CA ARG A 214 11.74 -13.25 -3.94
C ARG A 214 11.04 -14.39 -3.23
N ALA A 215 11.31 -15.64 -3.59
CA ALA A 215 10.69 -16.84 -3.03
C ALA A 215 11.48 -17.39 -1.82
N ASP A 216 11.81 -16.52 -0.86
CA ASP A 216 12.56 -16.91 0.35
C ASP A 216 11.61 -17.40 1.45
N ASN A 217 11.78 -18.65 1.89
CA ASN A 217 10.97 -19.26 2.95
C ASN A 217 11.48 -18.96 4.36
N LYS A 218 12.65 -18.34 4.51
CA LYS A 218 13.21 -17.93 5.82
C LYS A 218 12.59 -16.63 6.33
N LEU A 219 12.08 -15.80 5.42
CA LEU A 219 11.47 -14.54 5.75
C LEU A 219 9.97 -14.71 6.02
N PRO A 220 9.45 -14.16 7.12
CA PRO A 220 8.05 -14.34 7.47
C PRO A 220 7.15 -13.67 6.43
N TYR A 221 6.11 -14.40 6.00
CA TYR A 221 5.10 -14.06 5.00
C TYR A 221 5.62 -13.94 3.57
N GLN A 222 6.91 -14.10 3.33
CA GLN A 222 7.51 -13.86 2.01
C GLN A 222 6.99 -14.85 0.96
N CYS A 223 6.89 -16.14 1.30
CA CYS A 223 6.29 -17.13 0.42
C CYS A 223 4.79 -16.92 0.20
N ALA A 224 4.05 -16.47 1.22
CA ALA A 224 2.65 -16.13 1.10
C ALA A 224 2.44 -14.93 0.15
N LEU A 225 3.25 -13.87 0.31
CA LEU A 225 3.27 -12.72 -0.61
C LEU A 225 3.60 -13.16 -2.05
N TYR A 226 4.65 -13.98 -2.21
CA TYR A 226 5.05 -14.51 -3.51
C TYR A 226 3.96 -15.37 -4.17
N SER A 227 3.13 -16.06 -3.39
CA SER A 227 2.07 -16.94 -3.90
C SER A 227 0.76 -16.22 -4.17
N PHE A 228 0.34 -15.33 -3.27
CA PHE A 228 -1.02 -14.79 -3.24
C PHE A 228 -1.13 -13.35 -3.73
N CYS A 229 -0.08 -12.54 -3.55
CA CYS A 229 -0.12 -11.12 -3.84
C CYS A 229 0.65 -10.78 -5.13
N PRO A 230 0.21 -9.78 -5.92
CA PRO A 230 1.08 -9.17 -6.91
C PRO A 230 2.27 -8.50 -6.22
N ASP A 231 3.40 -8.43 -6.92
CA ASP A 231 4.59 -7.72 -6.45
C ASP A 231 4.69 -6.38 -7.19
N PRO A 232 4.29 -5.25 -6.56
CA PRO A 232 4.35 -3.95 -7.21
C PRO A 232 5.79 -3.47 -7.41
N CYS A 233 6.77 -4.01 -6.68
CA CYS A 233 8.17 -3.63 -6.81
C CYS A 233 8.87 -4.41 -7.93
N CYS A 234 8.50 -5.67 -8.11
CA CYS A 234 9.05 -6.52 -9.15
C CYS A 234 7.97 -7.43 -9.78
N PRO A 235 7.18 -6.93 -10.74
CA PRO A 235 6.08 -7.66 -11.36
C PRO A 235 6.50 -8.76 -12.37
N LEU A 236 7.75 -9.18 -12.35
CA LEU A 236 8.29 -10.14 -13.32
C LEU A 236 7.94 -11.58 -12.96
N ARG A 237 7.73 -12.42 -13.98
CA ARG A 237 7.31 -13.82 -13.83
C ARG A 237 8.33 -14.67 -13.07
N ARG A 238 9.62 -14.50 -13.39
CA ARG A 238 10.75 -15.13 -12.70
C ARG A 238 11.92 -14.20 -12.77
N VAL A 239 12.66 -14.10 -11.67
CA VAL A 239 13.80 -13.21 -11.54
C VAL A 239 14.89 -13.89 -10.74
N THR A 240 16.11 -13.87 -11.27
CA THR A 240 17.27 -14.47 -10.59
C THR A 240 18.07 -13.45 -9.81
N ALA A 241 18.00 -12.17 -10.22
CA ALA A 241 18.76 -11.09 -9.60
C ALA A 241 17.90 -9.81 -9.43
N PRO A 242 18.04 -9.06 -8.32
CA PRO A 242 17.25 -7.85 -8.05
C PRO A 242 17.35 -6.78 -9.15
N GLU A 243 18.45 -6.74 -9.90
CA GLU A 243 18.71 -5.74 -10.94
C GLU A 243 17.74 -5.86 -12.13
N GLU A 244 17.20 -7.05 -12.39
CA GLU A 244 16.21 -7.27 -13.44
C GLU A 244 14.91 -6.50 -13.15
N CYS A 245 14.62 -6.21 -11.88
CA CYS A 245 13.45 -5.46 -11.46
C CYS A 245 13.58 -3.94 -11.69
N HIS A 246 14.75 -3.42 -12.06
CA HIS A 246 15.00 -1.97 -12.12
C HIS A 246 14.06 -1.21 -13.08
N ASP A 247 13.81 -1.76 -14.26
CA ASP A 247 13.01 -1.05 -15.28
C ASP A 247 11.52 -1.01 -14.96
N VAL A 248 11.04 -1.98 -14.18
CA VAL A 248 9.65 -2.14 -13.76
C VAL A 248 9.38 -1.59 -12.35
N ASN A 249 10.43 -1.15 -11.66
CA ASN A 249 10.32 -0.62 -10.32
C ASN A 249 9.55 0.72 -10.32
N PRO A 250 8.45 0.86 -9.55
CA PRO A 250 7.68 2.10 -9.48
C PRO A 250 8.49 3.27 -8.93
N CYS A 251 9.55 3.01 -8.16
CA CYS A 251 10.48 4.01 -7.63
C CYS A 251 11.53 4.49 -8.65
N ARG A 252 11.50 4.02 -9.91
CA ARG A 252 12.55 4.32 -10.91
C ARG A 252 12.78 5.82 -11.12
N HIS A 253 11.72 6.62 -11.10
CA HIS A 253 11.79 8.06 -11.40
C HIS A 253 12.21 8.94 -10.22
N THR A 254 12.24 8.39 -9.01
CA THR A 254 12.52 9.16 -7.79
C THR A 254 14.00 9.17 -7.40
N MET A 255 14.89 8.62 -8.24
CA MET A 255 16.26 8.29 -7.84
C MET A 255 17.31 9.14 -8.59
N THR A 256 18.21 9.78 -7.85
CA THR A 256 19.54 10.19 -8.34
C THR A 256 20.54 9.04 -8.17
N GLU A 257 21.60 8.99 -8.99
CA GLU A 257 22.55 7.87 -9.15
C GLU A 257 23.23 7.32 -7.87
N ALA A 258 23.10 7.97 -6.71
CA ALA A 258 23.80 7.64 -5.48
C ALA A 258 22.95 7.04 -4.35
N THR A 259 21.62 6.95 -4.48
CA THR A 259 20.74 6.37 -3.45
C THR A 259 20.29 4.96 -3.83
N GLU A 260 20.40 4.04 -2.87
CA GLU A 260 20.02 2.62 -2.95
C GLU A 260 18.67 2.43 -3.67
N LYS A 261 18.66 1.60 -4.72
CA LYS A 261 17.53 1.34 -5.63
C LYS A 261 16.41 0.50 -4.97
N SER A 262 16.09 0.75 -3.70
CA SER A 262 15.23 -0.12 -2.90
C SER A 262 13.76 0.31 -2.97
N CYS A 263 12.97 -0.50 -3.67
CA CYS A 263 11.52 -0.53 -3.52
C CYS A 263 11.18 -1.56 -2.45
N LYS A 264 10.40 -1.16 -1.45
CA LYS A 264 9.95 -2.06 -0.38
C LYS A 264 8.44 -2.07 -0.31
N PHE A 265 7.86 -3.26 -0.46
CA PHE A 265 6.43 -3.47 -0.22
C PHE A 265 6.14 -3.52 1.28
N VAL A 266 5.33 -2.57 1.77
CA VAL A 266 5.08 -2.41 3.21
C VAL A 266 3.80 -3.12 3.62
N ARG A 267 3.90 -4.41 3.97
CA ARG A 267 2.75 -5.29 4.27
C ARG A 267 1.76 -4.69 5.28
N ASN A 268 2.25 -4.20 6.42
CA ASN A 268 1.43 -3.74 7.54
C ASN A 268 0.63 -2.45 7.26
N GLN A 269 0.89 -1.77 6.14
CA GLN A 269 0.12 -0.59 5.71
C GLN A 269 -0.95 -0.93 4.66
N ASN A 270 -1.05 -2.19 4.23
CA ASN A 270 -1.94 -2.64 3.16
C ASN A 270 -3.09 -3.54 3.68
N THR A 271 -3.60 -3.30 4.89
CA THR A 271 -4.58 -4.20 5.55
C THR A 271 -6.01 -4.09 5.02
N ARG A 272 -6.32 -3.16 4.13
CA ARG A 272 -7.68 -2.96 3.62
C ARG A 272 -7.93 -3.79 2.37
N LEU A 273 -8.94 -4.68 2.43
CA LEU A 273 -9.35 -5.48 1.28
C LEU A 273 -9.70 -4.66 0.03
N PRO A 274 -10.40 -3.49 0.13
CA PRO A 274 -10.60 -2.63 -1.04
C PRO A 274 -9.28 -2.21 -1.71
N SER A 275 -8.28 -1.80 -0.94
CA SER A 275 -6.99 -1.37 -1.49
C SER A 275 -6.28 -2.51 -2.22
N VAL A 276 -6.38 -3.74 -1.72
CA VAL A 276 -5.92 -4.97 -2.40
C VAL A 276 -6.65 -5.14 -3.74
N ILE A 277 -7.97 -5.04 -3.76
CA ILE A 277 -8.80 -5.25 -4.97
C ILE A 277 -8.51 -4.20 -6.05
N TYR A 278 -8.34 -2.94 -5.65
CA TYR A 278 -8.13 -1.81 -6.55
C TYR A 278 -6.65 -1.57 -6.91
N ASN A 279 -5.73 -2.41 -6.42
CA ASN A 279 -4.28 -2.25 -6.59
C ASN A 279 -3.72 -0.94 -5.99
N GLU A 280 -4.33 -0.46 -4.92
CA GLU A 280 -3.87 0.71 -4.18
C GLU A 280 -2.83 0.29 -3.14
N TRP A 281 -1.62 0.01 -3.63
CA TRP A 281 -0.52 -0.50 -2.82
C TRP A 281 0.27 0.62 -2.14
N ASN A 282 0.45 0.51 -0.83
CA ASN A 282 1.42 1.32 -0.12
C ASN A 282 2.81 0.69 -0.27
N VAL A 283 3.65 1.37 -1.03
CA VAL A 283 5.05 1.03 -1.29
C VAL A 283 5.92 2.07 -0.62
N SER A 284 7.09 1.66 -0.12
CA SER A 284 8.12 2.57 0.36
C SER A 284 9.24 2.64 -0.66
N CYS A 285 9.50 3.83 -1.17
CA CYS A 285 10.66 4.13 -2.00
C CYS A 285 11.66 4.97 -1.19
N ALA A 286 12.95 4.75 -1.40
CA ALA A 286 13.97 5.67 -0.90
C ALA A 286 13.86 7.02 -1.65
N CYS A 287 13.67 8.10 -0.89
CA CYS A 287 13.68 9.47 -1.39
C CYS A 287 14.96 10.20 -0.97
N THR A 288 15.38 11.21 -1.74
CA THR A 288 16.44 12.12 -1.32
C THR A 288 16.04 12.86 -0.04
N ALA A 289 17.02 13.27 0.77
CA ALA A 289 16.77 14.04 1.99
C ALA A 289 15.87 15.27 1.71
N GLY A 290 14.91 15.52 2.60
CA GLY A 290 13.90 16.58 2.45
C GLY A 290 12.67 16.19 1.61
N TYR A 291 12.59 14.94 1.14
CA TYR A 291 11.42 14.40 0.45
C TYR A 291 10.89 13.13 1.12
N GLU A 292 9.58 12.92 1.06
CA GLU A 292 8.90 11.70 1.50
C GLU A 292 8.14 11.06 0.34
N TYR A 293 8.04 9.72 0.33
CA TYR A 293 7.32 9.02 -0.73
C TYR A 293 5.82 9.06 -0.47
N ASP A 294 5.04 9.58 -1.43
CA ASP A 294 3.58 9.47 -1.41
C ASP A 294 3.13 8.41 -2.43
N SER A 295 2.61 7.30 -1.92
CA SER A 295 2.14 6.16 -2.71
C SER A 295 0.94 6.48 -3.61
N ARG A 296 0.17 7.53 -3.33
CA ARG A 296 -0.96 7.96 -4.18
C ARG A 296 -0.48 8.62 -5.46
N TYR A 297 0.62 9.37 -5.37
CA TYR A 297 1.21 10.07 -6.51
C TYR A 297 2.36 9.27 -7.15
N GLY A 298 2.78 8.17 -6.52
CA GLY A 298 3.90 7.36 -6.98
C GLY A 298 5.21 8.12 -7.03
N ALA A 299 5.37 9.15 -6.19
CA ALA A 299 6.46 10.11 -6.28
C ALA A 299 6.94 10.58 -4.90
N CYS A 300 8.21 10.97 -4.84
CA CYS A 300 8.76 11.67 -3.69
C CYS A 300 8.25 13.13 -3.71
N ILE A 301 7.49 13.49 -2.69
CA ILE A 301 6.97 14.84 -2.47
C ILE A 301 7.84 15.57 -1.44
N ASP A 302 7.92 16.88 -1.59
CA ASP A 302 8.66 17.75 -0.68
C ASP A 302 8.07 17.70 0.73
N ILE A 303 8.90 17.48 1.74
CA ILE A 303 8.46 17.53 3.14
C ILE A 303 8.36 19.00 3.52
N ASN A 304 7.18 19.45 3.93
CA ASN A 304 7.04 20.79 4.46
C ASN A 304 7.48 20.85 5.93
N GLU A 305 8.79 20.91 6.19
CA GLU A 305 9.30 20.84 7.56
C GLU A 305 8.84 22.00 8.43
N CYS A 306 8.50 23.15 7.83
CA CYS A 306 7.90 24.28 8.53
C CYS A 306 6.49 24.00 9.08
N ALA A 307 5.76 23.05 8.48
CA ALA A 307 4.43 22.66 8.93
C ALA A 307 4.45 21.42 9.83
N THR A 308 5.39 20.49 9.61
CA THR A 308 5.47 19.23 10.35
C THR A 308 6.33 19.30 11.61
N VAL A 309 7.35 20.15 11.65
CA VAL A 309 8.29 20.23 12.79
C VAL A 309 8.09 21.54 13.55
N SER A 310 7.57 21.45 14.77
CA SER A 310 7.18 22.62 15.56
C SER A 310 8.35 23.54 15.90
N ASP A 311 9.54 23.01 16.17
CA ASP A 311 10.67 23.75 16.73
C ASP A 311 11.88 23.78 15.80
N ILE A 312 11.62 23.79 14.49
CA ILE A 312 12.66 23.78 13.46
C ILE A 312 13.38 25.13 13.30
N CYS A 313 12.67 26.22 13.58
CA CYS A 313 13.19 27.58 13.66
C CYS A 313 12.77 28.20 15.00
N ASP A 314 13.53 29.18 15.50
CA ASP A 314 13.14 29.92 16.70
C ASP A 314 11.88 30.75 16.43
N LYS A 315 10.74 30.34 17.00
CA LYS A 315 9.45 31.00 16.82
C LYS A 315 9.47 32.49 17.15
N ASN A 316 10.34 32.93 18.07
CA ASN A 316 10.39 34.30 18.57
C ASN A 316 11.22 35.22 17.67
N SER A 317 12.28 34.70 17.05
CA SER A 317 13.26 35.51 16.31
C SER A 317 13.30 35.19 14.80
N GLU A 318 12.71 34.06 14.38
CA GLU A 318 12.78 33.52 13.01
C GLU A 318 11.42 33.22 12.40
N ILE A 319 11.38 33.20 11.07
CA ILE A 319 10.28 32.76 10.21
C ILE A 319 10.80 31.57 9.41
N CYS A 320 10.09 30.45 9.43
CA CYS A 320 10.39 29.29 8.61
C CYS A 320 9.84 29.47 7.18
N ILE A 321 10.68 29.23 6.18
CA ILE A 321 10.31 29.17 4.77
C ILE A 321 10.59 27.76 4.25
N ASN A 322 9.54 27.10 3.76
CA ASN A 322 9.67 25.81 3.12
C ASN A 322 10.24 25.98 1.70
N LEU A 323 11.29 25.25 1.37
CA LEU A 323 11.92 25.21 0.05
C LEU A 323 11.94 23.76 -0.44
N ARG A 324 12.20 23.54 -1.72
CA ARG A 324 12.26 22.17 -2.25
C ARG A 324 13.46 21.41 -1.66
N GLY A 325 13.19 20.32 -0.96
CA GLY A 325 14.15 19.43 -0.32
C GLY A 325 14.78 19.96 0.97
N HIS A 326 14.36 21.13 1.46
CA HIS A 326 14.87 21.71 2.70
C HIS A 326 14.03 22.90 3.16
N HIS A 327 14.24 23.35 4.40
CA HIS A 327 13.71 24.60 4.90
C HIS A 327 14.81 25.65 5.11
N LYS A 328 14.40 26.91 5.25
CA LYS A 328 15.28 28.00 5.68
C LYS A 328 14.61 28.84 6.76
N CYS A 329 15.30 29.04 7.88
CA CYS A 329 14.93 30.01 8.89
C CYS A 329 15.48 31.39 8.50
N ILE A 330 14.61 32.41 8.45
CA ILE A 330 15.00 33.81 8.22
C ILE A 330 14.64 34.66 9.42
N CYS A 331 15.47 35.65 9.76
CA CYS A 331 15.19 36.51 10.90
C CYS A 331 13.90 37.33 10.67
N ARG A 332 13.08 37.43 11.71
CA ARG A 332 11.91 38.32 11.77
C ARG A 332 12.34 39.78 11.66
N TRP A 333 11.40 40.65 11.30
CA TRP A 333 11.64 42.09 11.29
C TRP A 333 12.15 42.55 12.65
N GLY A 334 13.28 43.27 12.64
CA GLY A 334 13.92 43.81 13.84
C GLY A 334 14.93 42.86 14.45
N PHE A 335 15.19 41.73 13.80
CA PHE A 335 16.28 40.82 14.08
C PHE A 335 17.22 40.72 12.86
N THR A 336 18.48 40.40 13.12
CA THR A 336 19.55 40.24 12.13
C THR A 336 20.35 38.99 12.46
N TRP A 337 20.84 38.31 11.43
CA TRP A 337 21.63 37.09 11.59
C TRP A 337 22.99 37.40 12.21
N SER A 338 23.33 36.76 13.32
CA SER A 338 24.67 36.80 13.90
C SER A 338 25.48 35.59 13.43
N THR A 339 26.60 35.83 12.75
CA THR A 339 27.52 34.76 12.31
C THR A 339 28.16 34.02 13.47
N ASP A 340 28.39 34.71 14.59
CA ASP A 340 29.12 34.19 15.75
C ASP A 340 28.24 33.27 16.60
N GLN A 341 26.97 33.65 16.77
CA GLN A 341 26.02 32.91 17.60
C GLN A 341 25.11 31.99 16.78
N ARG A 342 25.12 32.09 15.44
CA ARG A 342 24.22 31.35 14.52
C ARG A 342 22.74 31.45 14.92
N ILE A 343 22.34 32.61 15.44
CA ILE A 343 20.97 32.94 15.83
C ILE A 343 20.61 34.35 15.36
N CYS A 344 19.31 34.61 15.27
CA CYS A 344 18.76 35.94 15.02
C CYS A 344 18.79 36.78 16.29
N VAL A 345 19.55 37.88 16.27
CA VAL A 345 19.65 38.84 17.39
C VAL A 345 18.97 40.15 17.04
N THR A 346 18.48 40.87 18.06
CA THR A 346 17.83 42.18 17.85
C THR A 346 18.74 43.14 17.08
N ASP A 347 18.18 43.80 16.07
CA ASP A 347 18.90 44.76 15.24
C ASP A 347 19.28 45.97 16.08
N THR A 348 20.57 46.30 16.07
CA THR A 348 21.12 47.48 16.76
C THR A 348 20.46 48.79 16.30
N ALA A 349 19.93 48.88 15.09
CA ALA A 349 19.18 50.02 14.60
C ALA A 349 17.80 50.12 15.26
N VAL A 350 17.10 48.99 15.41
CA VAL A 350 15.82 48.91 16.12
C VAL A 350 16.02 49.17 17.61
N LYS A 351 17.03 48.55 18.23
CA LYS A 351 17.38 48.79 19.63
C LYS A 351 17.72 50.26 19.90
N ARG A 352 18.42 50.93 18.98
CA ARG A 352 18.68 52.38 19.06
C ARG A 352 17.43 53.22 18.86
N ALA A 353 16.50 52.80 18.01
CA ALA A 353 15.23 53.48 17.81
C ALA A 353 14.33 53.35 19.05
N GLU A 354 14.22 52.17 19.64
CA GLU A 354 13.47 51.93 20.90
C GLU A 354 13.98 52.81 22.04
N ILE A 355 15.30 52.92 22.22
CA ILE A 355 15.91 53.82 23.22
C ILE A 355 15.50 55.28 22.98
N ARG A 356 15.45 55.73 21.71
CA ARG A 356 15.01 57.10 21.36
C ARG A 356 13.52 57.33 21.58
N PHE A 357 12.67 56.32 21.38
CA PHE A 357 11.24 56.41 21.70
C PHE A 357 11.00 56.37 23.22
N ALA A 358 11.71 55.51 23.95
CA ALA A 358 11.66 55.44 25.41
C ALA A 358 12.17 56.74 26.06
N SER A 359 13.26 57.34 25.55
CA SER A 359 13.74 58.64 26.06
C SER A 359 12.85 59.83 25.69
N ARG A 360 11.84 59.63 24.83
CA ARG A 360 10.86 60.67 24.45
C ARG A 360 9.54 60.54 25.22
N ASN A 361 9.28 59.36 25.80
CA ASN A 361 8.14 59.05 26.65
C ASN A 361 8.55 58.96 28.12
N ASP A 362 9.31 59.93 28.61
CA ASP A 362 9.39 60.19 30.05
C ASP A 362 8.04 60.79 30.48
N PHE A 363 7.13 59.91 30.90
CA PHE A 363 5.79 60.23 31.37
C PHE A 363 5.88 60.88 32.75
N ASN A 364 6.20 62.18 32.78
CA ASN A 364 5.89 63.06 33.91
C ASN A 364 5.82 64.54 33.48
N SER A 365 4.92 64.85 32.55
CA SER A 365 4.07 66.06 32.60
C SER A 365 3.14 66.15 31.38
N VAL A 366 2.04 65.42 31.40
CA VAL A 366 0.86 65.81 30.60
C VAL A 366 -0.19 66.27 31.60
N LYS A 367 -0.17 67.58 31.90
CA LYS A 367 -1.35 68.24 32.43
C LYS A 367 -2.43 68.15 31.36
N THR A 368 -3.58 67.67 31.81
CA THR A 368 -4.88 67.68 31.14
C THR A 368 -5.12 68.98 30.36
N SER A 369 -5.40 68.85 29.06
CA SER A 369 -6.55 69.52 28.42
C SER A 369 -6.71 69.13 26.95
N THR A 370 -7.92 68.63 26.65
CA THR A 370 -8.70 68.78 25.40
C THR A 370 -8.35 67.98 24.12
N SER A 371 -9.34 67.15 23.77
CA SER A 371 -9.81 66.72 22.44
C SER A 371 -9.24 65.44 21.79
N ILE A 372 -9.81 64.32 22.22
CA ILE A 372 -9.94 63.09 21.43
C ILE A 372 -10.94 63.36 20.29
N ALA A 373 -10.50 63.94 19.17
CA ALA A 373 -11.29 64.00 17.92
C ALA A 373 -10.52 64.38 16.65
N ALA A 374 -9.22 64.72 16.69
CA ALA A 374 -8.52 65.32 15.54
C ALA A 374 -7.44 64.45 14.87
N SER A 375 -7.13 63.25 15.37
CA SER A 375 -6.01 62.43 14.84
C SER A 375 -6.43 61.27 13.93
N THR A 376 -7.71 60.96 13.80
CA THR A 376 -8.20 59.85 12.96
C THR A 376 -8.28 60.19 11.46
N ASN A 377 -8.29 61.48 11.09
CA ASN A 377 -8.34 61.90 9.67
C ASN A 377 -6.97 62.01 8.99
N SER A 378 -5.88 62.15 9.76
CA SER A 378 -4.54 62.33 9.20
C SER A 378 -3.90 61.00 8.76
N ILE A 379 -4.19 59.91 9.47
CA ILE A 379 -3.64 58.58 9.19
C ILE A 379 -4.32 57.95 7.95
N TRP A 380 -5.64 58.14 7.80
CA TRP A 380 -6.39 57.64 6.64
C TRP A 380 -5.95 58.31 5.32
N THR A 381 -5.55 59.58 5.36
CA THR A 381 -5.09 60.33 4.18
C THR A 381 -3.69 59.89 3.73
N ILE A 382 -2.83 59.47 4.67
CA ILE A 382 -1.48 58.96 4.39
C ILE A 382 -1.54 57.54 3.80
N VAL A 383 -2.41 56.67 4.34
CA VAL A 383 -2.60 55.30 3.82
C VAL A 383 -3.17 55.33 2.40
N LYS A 384 -4.13 56.23 2.11
CA LYS A 384 -4.71 56.40 0.76
C LYS A 384 -3.69 56.92 -0.27
N ASN A 385 -2.78 57.80 0.15
CA ASN A 385 -1.74 58.37 -0.72
C ASN A 385 -0.57 57.41 -0.99
N ILE A 386 -0.29 56.46 -0.09
CA ILE A 386 0.74 55.42 -0.29
C ILE A 386 0.20 54.29 -1.18
N TRP A 387 -1.07 53.90 -1.01
CA TRP A 387 -1.70 52.87 -1.84
C TRP A 387 -1.83 53.28 -3.32
N HIS A 388 -2.06 54.57 -3.61
CA HIS A 388 -2.09 55.09 -4.98
C HIS A 388 -0.71 55.29 -5.64
N ARG A 389 0.40 55.27 -4.89
CA ARG A 389 1.76 55.48 -5.43
C ARG A 389 2.50 54.20 -5.83
N HIS A 390 2.08 53.03 -5.36
CA HIS A 390 2.80 51.76 -5.58
C HIS A 390 2.04 50.71 -6.42
N SER A 391 1.00 51.10 -7.16
CA SER A 391 0.37 50.21 -8.14
C SER A 391 0.05 50.88 -9.47
N PRO A 392 1.05 51.15 -10.34
CA PRO A 392 0.82 51.34 -11.76
C PRO A 392 1.32 50.10 -12.53
N SER A 393 0.75 48.92 -12.27
CA SER A 393 0.66 47.79 -13.22
C SER A 393 0.17 46.54 -12.50
N LEU A 394 -1.14 46.25 -12.58
CA LEU A 394 -1.71 44.89 -12.65
C LEU A 394 -3.24 44.94 -12.70
N PHE A 395 -3.82 45.78 -13.56
CA PHE A 395 -5.16 45.57 -14.11
C PHE A 395 -5.22 46.21 -15.50
N ARG A 396 -4.64 45.52 -16.49
CA ARG A 396 -5.10 45.64 -17.87
C ARG A 396 -5.72 44.28 -18.22
N SER A 397 -7.03 44.20 -18.00
CA SER A 397 -7.90 43.22 -18.63
C SER A 397 -7.77 43.40 -20.14
N GLY A 398 -7.10 42.45 -20.80
CA GLY A 398 -7.32 42.19 -22.21
C GLY A 398 -8.64 41.44 -22.33
N SER A 399 -9.59 42.11 -22.96
CA SER A 399 -10.76 41.54 -23.65
C SER A 399 -10.34 40.48 -24.68
#